data_AF-R1HP50-F1
#
_entry.id   AF-R1HP50-F1
#
_cell.length_a   1.000
_cell.length_b   1.000
_cell.length_c   1.000
_cell.angle_alpha   90.00
_cell.angle_beta   90.00
_cell.angle_gamma   90.00
#
_symmetry.space_group_name_H-M   'P 1'
#
loop_
_entity.id
_entity.type
_entity.pdbx_description
1 polymer ?
#
loop_
_entity_poly.entity_id
_entity_poly.type
_entity_poly.pdbx_seq_one_letter_code
_entity_poly.pdbx_strand_id
1 'polypeptide(L)' 'MLALVRLRRGVVGESRRVCHLIPVPAGPVPEHLTALCGEPIFPADAEVLDGLRGMPCHPCLLRSAPSGQGRLANAG' A
#
# COMPACT_ATOMS: atom_id res chain seq x y z
N MET A 1 2.32 11.75 -4.09
CA MET A 1 2.76 11.14 -2.81
C MET A 1 2.07 9.79 -2.66
N LEU A 2 2.72 8.80 -2.06
CA LEU A 2 2.09 7.51 -1.73
C LEU A 2 1.81 7.42 -0.24
N ALA A 3 0.71 6.77 0.13
CA ALA A 3 0.42 6.38 1.50
C ALA A 3 0.35 4.86 1.64
N LEU A 4 0.75 4.35 2.81
CA LEU A 4 0.54 2.95 3.17
C LEU A 4 -0.80 2.82 3.89
N VAL A 5 -1.59 1.85 3.46
CA VAL A 5 -2.89 1.54 4.08
C VAL A 5 -3.04 0.05 4.29
N ARG A 6 -3.87 -0.34 5.24
CA ARG A 6 -4.24 -1.74 5.46
C ARG A 6 -5.73 -1.81 5.75
N LEU A 7 -6.40 -2.83 5.22
CA LEU A 7 -7.80 -3.06 5.54
C LEU A 7 -7.95 -3.40 7.03
N ARG A 8 -8.98 -2.83 7.67
CA ARG A 8 -9.31 -3.07 9.07
C ARG A 8 -9.64 -4.54 9.29
N ARG A 9 -9.45 -5.01 10.53
CA ARG A 9 -9.86 -6.37 10.92
C ARG A 9 -11.36 -6.55 10.64
N GLY A 10 -11.74 -7.70 10.09
CA GLY A 10 -13.13 -8.01 9.75
C GLY A 10 -13.57 -7.59 8.33
N VAL A 11 -12.80 -6.75 7.63
CA VAL A 11 -13.08 -6.40 6.22
C VAL A 11 -12.64 -7.54 5.29
N VAL A 12 -11.46 -8.09 5.54
CA VAL A 12 -10.90 -9.25 4.82
C VAL A 12 -10.33 -10.26 5.82
N GLY A 13 -10.17 -11.50 5.38
CA GLY A 13 -9.46 -12.52 6.17
C GLY A 13 -7.98 -12.15 6.36
N GLU A 14 -7.37 -12.59 7.47
CA GLU A 14 -6.00 -12.17 7.85
C GLU A 14 -4.96 -12.47 6.77
N SER A 15 -5.09 -13.56 6.02
CA SER A 15 -4.18 -13.91 4.90
C SER A 15 -4.15 -12.87 3.78
N ARG A 16 -5.20 -12.04 3.68
CA ARG A 16 -5.34 -10.96 2.71
C ARG A 16 -5.15 -9.58 3.34
N ARG A 17 -4.91 -9.50 4.65
CA ARG A 17 -4.76 -8.23 5.39
C ARG A 17 -3.33 -7.70 5.28
N VAL A 18 -2.89 -7.49 4.05
CA VAL A 18 -1.58 -6.94 3.68
C VAL A 18 -1.62 -5.41 3.63
N CYS A 19 -0.44 -4.78 3.60
CA CYS A 19 -0.32 -3.34 3.41
C CYS A 19 -0.32 -2.99 1.92
N HIS A 20 -1.19 -2.08 1.50
CA HIS A 20 -1.26 -1.56 0.15
C HIS A 20 -0.63 -0.17 0.07
N LEU A 21 -0.11 0.18 -1.10
CA LEU A 21 0.31 1.53 -1.44
C LEU A 21 -0.77 2.17 -2.30
N ILE A 22 -1.23 3.35 -1.89
CA ILE A 22 -2.25 4.13 -2.60
C ILE A 22 -1.69 5.50 -3.00
N PRO A 23 -1.99 6.02 -4.20
CA PRO A 23 -1.74 7.42 -4.54
C PRO A 23 -2.59 8.34 -3.67
N VAL A 24 -1.97 9.34 -3.04
CA VAL A 24 -2.69 10.39 -2.32
C VAL A 24 -3.13 11.46 -3.31
N PRO A 25 -4.45 11.73 -3.45
CA PRO A 25 -4.93 12.79 -4.33
C PRO A 25 -4.51 14.16 -3.81
N ALA A 26 -4.23 15.10 -4.72
CA ALA A 26 -3.92 16.48 -4.36
C ALA A 26 -5.16 17.33 -4.03
N GLY A 27 -6.36 16.81 -4.33
CA GLY A 27 -7.65 17.47 -4.13
C GLY A 27 -8.57 16.67 -3.20
N PRO A 28 -9.90 16.82 -3.34
CA PRO A 28 -10.84 16.09 -2.50
C PRO A 28 -10.62 14.57 -2.61
N VAL A 29 -10.77 13.88 -1.48
CA VAL A 29 -10.62 12.44 -1.41
C VAL A 29 -11.87 11.78 -2.01
N PRO A 30 -11.74 10.91 -3.03
CA PRO A 30 -12.87 10.18 -3.60
C PRO A 30 -13.45 9.14 -2.63
N GLU A 31 -14.62 8.60 -2.96
CA GLU A 31 -15.31 7.57 -2.17
C GLU A 31 -14.45 6.30 -1.96
N HIS A 32 -13.60 5.97 -2.93
CA HIS A 32 -12.61 4.92 -2.86
C HIS A 32 -11.33 5.35 -3.57
N LEU A 33 -10.21 4.83 -3.09
CA LEU A 33 -8.89 5.02 -3.67
C LEU A 33 -8.39 3.69 -4.20
N THR A 34 -7.79 3.69 -5.39
CA THR A 34 -7.26 2.45 -5.97
C THR A 34 -5.81 2.27 -5.56
N ALA A 35 -5.51 1.14 -4.92
CA ALA A 35 -4.13 0.74 -4.64
C ALA A 35 -3.36 0.48 -5.94
N LEU A 36 -2.03 0.54 -5.88
CA LEU A 36 -1.19 0.26 -7.05
C LEU A 36 -1.41 -1.15 -7.63
N CYS A 37 -1.87 -2.10 -6.80
CA CYS A 37 -2.25 -3.45 -7.24
C CYS A 37 -3.62 -3.54 -7.93
N GLY A 38 -4.39 -2.46 -7.96
CA GLY A 38 -5.76 -2.41 -8.51
C GLY A 38 -6.88 -2.61 -7.47
N GLU A 39 -6.55 -2.88 -6.21
CA GLU A 39 -7.54 -3.10 -5.16
C GLU A 39 -8.27 -1.78 -4.82
N PRO A 40 -9.61 -1.74 -4.82
CA PRO A 40 -10.35 -0.59 -4.32
C PRO A 40 -10.27 -0.53 -2.79
N ILE A 41 -9.86 0.62 -2.27
CA ILE A 41 -9.74 0.89 -0.84
C ILE A 41 -10.72 1.98 -0.45
N PHE A 42 -11.72 1.61 0.33
CA PHE A 42 -12.65 2.56 0.94
C PHE A 42 -12.01 3.14 2.22
N PRO A 43 -12.01 4.47 2.41
CA PRO A 43 -11.43 5.09 3.61
C PRO A 43 -12.04 4.56 4.93
N ALA A 44 -13.33 4.20 4.89
CA ALA A 44 -14.04 3.60 6.03
C ALA A 44 -13.58 2.18 6.39
N ASP A 45 -12.93 1.48 5.45
CA ASP A 45 -12.48 0.10 5.64
C ASP A 45 -10.97 -0.03 5.86
N ALA A 46 -10.23 1.07 5.76
CA ALA A 46 -8.78 1.06 5.87
C ALA A 46 -8.22 1.96 6.98
N GLU A 47 -7.12 1.52 7.58
CA GLU A 47 -6.27 2.33 8.44
C GLU A 47 -5.05 2.82 7.63
N VAL A 48 -4.64 4.06 7.86
CA VAL A 48 -3.37 4.60 7.32
C VAL A 48 -2.25 4.19 8.26
N LEU A 49 -1.14 3.74 7.70
CA LEU A 49 0.03 3.29 8.45
C LEU A 49 1.14 4.35 8.39
N ASP A 50 1.83 4.55 9.52
CA ASP A 50 3.02 5.40 9.65
C ASP A 50 4.29 4.79 9.02
N GLY A 51 4.22 3.53 8.61
CA GLY A 51 5.31 2.79 7.99
C GLY A 51 4.90 1.38 7.59
N LEU A 52 5.84 0.61 7.04
CA LEU A 52 5.60 -0.77 6.63
C LEU A 52 5.35 -1.65 7.88
N ARG A 53 4.12 -2.12 8.08
CA ARG A 53 3.73 -2.93 9.25
C ARG A 53 3.00 -4.21 8.84
N GLY A 54 3.70 -5.33 8.87
CA GLY A 54 3.21 -6.63 8.40
C GLY A 54 3.62 -6.89 6.95
N MET A 55 2.94 -7.81 6.28
CA MET A 55 3.29 -8.18 4.90
C MET A 55 2.82 -7.10 3.92
N PRO A 56 3.69 -6.61 3.02
CA PRO A 56 3.26 -5.75 1.93
C PRO A 56 2.54 -6.54 0.84
N CYS A 57 1.61 -5.86 0.18
CA CYS A 57 1.07 -6.30 -1.10
C CYS A 57 2.21 -6.33 -2.13
N HIS A 58 2.58 -7.52 -2.60
CA HIS A 58 3.72 -7.69 -3.51
C HIS A 58 3.61 -6.87 -4.81
N PRO A 59 2.45 -6.82 -5.51
CA PRO A 59 2.29 -5.94 -6.66
C PRO A 59 2.43 -4.44 -6.35
N CYS A 60 1.98 -4.00 -5.16
CA CYS A 60 2.18 -2.60 -4.75
C CYS A 60 3.66 -2.28 -4.58
N LEU A 61 4.41 -3.20 -3.94
CA LEU A 61 5.83 -3.02 -3.72
C LEU A 61 6.59 -2.93 -5.05
N LEU A 62 6.35 -3.86 -5.98
CA LEU A 62 6.99 -3.86 -7.30
C LEU A 62 6.72 -2.57 -8.08
N ARG A 63 5.48 -2.09 -8.09
CA ARG A 63 5.09 -0.87 -8.83
C ARG A 63 5.60 0.41 -8.19
N SER A 64 5.90 0.37 -6.89
CA SER A 64 6.47 1.50 -6.15
C SER A 64 8.00 1.54 -6.19
N ALA A 65 8.64 0.45 -6.62
CA ALA A 65 10.09 0.35 -6.60
C ALA A 65 10.71 1.38 -7.57
N PRO A 66 11.76 2.11 -7.15
CA PRO A 66 12.49 2.98 -8.05
C PRO A 66 13.14 2.16 -9.18
N SER A 67 13.23 2.74 -10.38
CA SER A 67 13.77 2.08 -11.59
C SER A 67 15.29 1.82 -11.58
N GLY A 68 15.92 1.80 -10.41
CA GLY A 68 17.37 1.64 -10.26
C GLY A 68 17.81 0.18 -10.25
N GLN A 69 19.04 -0.07 -10.69
CA GLN A 69 19.71 -1.34 -10.45
C GLN A 69 19.84 -1.51 -8.93
N GLY A 70 19.19 -2.53 -8.37
CA GLY A 70 19.21 -2.84 -6.93
C GLY A 70 20.63 -3.14 -6.46
N ARG A 71 21.41 -2.09 -6.20
CA ARG A 71 22.74 -2.19 -5.62
C ARG A 71 22.55 -2.40 -4.13
N LEU A 72 22.80 -3.61 -3.67
CA LEU A 72 23.07 -3.87 -2.26
C LEU A 72 24.42 -3.23 -1.95
N ALA A 73 24.41 -1.92 -1.64
CA ALA A 73 25.61 -1.13 -1.41
C ALA A 73 26.48 -1.66 -0.25
N ASN A 74 25.97 -2.61 0.54
CA ASN A 74 26.60 -3.20 1.72
C ASN A 74 26.73 -4.74 1.64
N ALA A 75 26.68 -5.34 0.45
CA ALA A 75 27.08 -6.75 0.27
C ALA A 75 28.61 -6.81 0.19
N GLY A 76 29.26 -6.57 1.33
CA GLY A 76 30.70 -6.72 1.55
C GLY A 76 30.96 -7.77 2.61
#